data_AF-R5BE99-F1
#
_entry.id   AF-R5BE99-F1
#
_cell.length_a   1.000
_cell.length_b   1.000
_cell.length_c   1.000
_cell.angle_alpha   90.00
_cell.angle_beta   90.00
_cell.angle_gamma   90.00
#
_symmetry.space_group_name_H-M   'P 1'
#
loop_
_entity.id
_entity.type
_entity.pdbx_description
1 polymer ?
#
loop_
_entity_poly.entity_id
_entity_poly.type
_entity_poly.pdbx_seq_one_letter_code
_entity_poly.pdbx_strand_id
1 'polypeptide(L)'
;MIPVTISARELSFQRAICDKVKAEVEGSTRQFILYNFGTMIEIPRAALTADRMARAAEFFSFGTNDLTQMTFGFSRDDVGTFMGEYLGNKILDADPFQTIDTKSVGRLVDFGIQAGRSKRPDLKCGVCGEHGGDPASIHFFNKIGVDYVSCSPFRVPIARLAAAQAAIEQSK
;
A
#
# COMPACT_ATOMS: atom_id res chain seq x y z
N MET A 1 -3.51 -10.51 6.19
CA MET A 1 -3.22 -9.79 4.92
C MET A 1 -2.50 -10.74 4.00
N ILE A 2 -2.94 -10.90 2.76
CA ILE A 2 -2.28 -11.77 1.76
C ILE A 2 -1.29 -10.92 0.92
N PRO A 3 -0.01 -11.30 0.82
CA PRO A 3 0.98 -10.58 0.03
C PRO A 3 1.02 -11.08 -1.43
N VAL A 4 1.71 -10.34 -2.30
CA VAL A 4 2.09 -10.66 -3.69
C VAL A 4 0.93 -11.18 -4.53
N THR A 5 -0.26 -10.59 -4.35
CA THR A 5 -1.44 -11.02 -5.10
C THR A 5 -1.56 -10.27 -6.41
N ILE A 6 -2.06 -10.95 -7.45
CA ILE A 6 -2.26 -10.36 -8.77
C ILE A 6 -3.72 -10.39 -9.22
N SER A 7 -4.58 -11.15 -8.54
CA SER A 7 -5.98 -11.32 -8.91
C SER A 7 -6.92 -11.60 -7.74
N ALA A 8 -8.19 -11.25 -7.93
CA ALA A 8 -9.24 -11.55 -6.95
C ALA A 8 -9.47 -13.06 -6.75
N ARG A 9 -9.13 -13.90 -7.74
CA ARG A 9 -9.26 -15.36 -7.63
C ARG A 9 -8.24 -15.94 -6.66
N GLU A 10 -7.01 -15.44 -6.67
CA GLU A 10 -5.99 -15.83 -5.68
C GLU A 10 -6.44 -15.44 -4.28
N LEU A 11 -7.01 -14.24 -4.12
CA LEU A 11 -7.58 -13.82 -2.84
C LEU A 11 -8.71 -14.71 -2.38
N SER A 12 -9.67 -15.06 -3.26
CA SER A 12 -10.74 -15.98 -2.91
C SER A 12 -10.23 -17.37 -2.54
N PHE A 13 -9.20 -17.86 -3.24
CA PHE A 13 -8.56 -19.14 -2.93
C PHE A 13 -7.92 -19.11 -1.53
N GLN A 14 -7.17 -18.05 -1.20
CA GLN A 14 -6.57 -17.88 0.13
C GLN A 14 -7.62 -17.68 1.22
N ARG A 15 -8.70 -16.93 0.93
CA ARG A 15 -9.80 -16.71 1.88
C ARG A 15 -10.46 -18.03 2.27
N ALA A 16 -10.68 -18.95 1.34
CA ALA A 16 -11.26 -20.26 1.66
C ALA A 16 -10.41 -21.06 2.66
N ILE A 17 -9.07 -20.93 2.58
CA ILE A 17 -8.15 -21.55 3.56
C ILE A 17 -8.29 -20.87 4.92
N CYS A 18 -8.30 -19.53 4.96
CA CYS A 18 -8.48 -18.78 6.21
C CYS A 18 -9.82 -19.10 6.88
N ASP A 19 -10.92 -19.12 6.11
CA ASP A 19 -12.26 -19.37 6.63
C ASP A 19 -12.40 -20.80 7.18
N LYS A 20 -11.76 -21.78 6.53
CA LYS A 20 -11.70 -23.16 7.04
C LYS A 20 -10.98 -23.21 8.40
N VAL A 21 -9.79 -22.63 8.50
CA VAL A 21 -9.01 -22.62 9.75
C VAL A 21 -9.75 -21.85 10.85
N LYS A 22 -10.39 -20.72 10.51
CA LYS A 22 -11.25 -19.98 11.43
C LYS A 22 -12.33 -20.90 12.02
N ALA A 23 -13.08 -21.61 11.18
CA ALA A 23 -14.15 -22.49 11.64
C ALA A 23 -13.63 -23.62 12.56
N GLU A 24 -12.46 -24.20 12.27
CA GLU A 24 -11.82 -25.21 13.11
C GLU A 24 -11.41 -24.65 14.49
N VAL A 25 -10.82 -23.45 14.51
CA VAL A 25 -10.42 -22.78 15.76
C VAL A 25 -11.64 -22.38 16.58
N GLU A 26 -12.66 -21.78 15.97
CA GLU A 26 -13.89 -21.40 16.67
C GLU A 26 -14.64 -22.63 17.20
N GLY A 27 -14.66 -23.73 16.44
CA GLY A 27 -15.28 -24.98 16.88
C GLY A 27 -14.57 -25.63 18.08
N SER A 28 -13.24 -25.58 18.11
CA SER A 28 -12.44 -26.17 19.19
C SER A 28 -12.36 -25.28 20.44
N THR A 29 -12.26 -23.97 20.27
CA THR A 29 -12.11 -23.00 21.38
C THR A 29 -13.44 -22.47 21.91
N ARG A 30 -14.52 -22.59 21.12
CA ARG A 30 -15.82 -21.94 21.37
C ARG A 30 -15.73 -20.42 21.49
N GLN A 31 -14.68 -19.81 20.95
CA GLN A 31 -14.54 -18.37 20.87
C GLN A 31 -14.88 -17.89 19.47
N PHE A 32 -15.59 -16.77 19.36
CA PHE A 32 -15.84 -16.12 18.08
C PHE A 32 -14.70 -15.16 17.75
N ILE A 33 -14.17 -15.25 16.53
CA ILE A 33 -13.05 -14.45 16.03
C ILE A 33 -13.58 -13.51 14.96
N LEU A 34 -13.59 -12.22 15.28
CA LEU A 34 -13.77 -11.16 14.29
C LEU A 34 -12.41 -10.80 13.70
N TYR A 35 -12.27 -10.91 12.38
CA TYR A 35 -11.10 -10.40 11.66
C TYR A 35 -11.51 -9.83 10.31
N ASN A 36 -10.67 -8.94 9.78
CA ASN A 36 -10.78 -8.45 8.43
C ASN A 36 -9.78 -9.17 7.53
N PHE A 37 -10.24 -9.57 6.35
CA PHE A 37 -9.38 -10.16 5.34
C PHE A 37 -9.10 -9.14 4.23
N GLY A 38 -7.83 -8.86 4.00
CA GLY A 38 -7.38 -7.90 3.00
C GLY A 38 -6.06 -8.32 2.37
N THR A 39 -5.56 -7.47 1.49
CA THR A 39 -4.41 -7.77 0.64
C THR A 39 -3.40 -6.66 0.64
N MET A 40 -2.14 -7.03 0.40
CA MET A 40 -1.19 -6.06 -0.08
C MET A 40 -1.47 -5.72 -1.56
N ILE A 41 -1.34 -4.45 -1.93
CA ILE A 41 -1.35 -3.97 -3.32
C ILE A 41 0.07 -3.54 -3.64
N GLU A 42 0.84 -4.49 -4.15
CA GLU A 42 2.28 -4.32 -4.41
C GLU A 42 2.70 -4.80 -5.80
N ILE A 43 1.73 -5.31 -6.58
CA ILE A 43 1.90 -5.67 -7.98
C ILE A 43 1.09 -4.68 -8.84
N PRO A 44 1.66 -4.09 -9.91
CA PRO A 44 0.94 -3.13 -10.76
C PRO A 44 -0.40 -3.67 -11.29
N ARG A 45 -0.47 -4.97 -11.62
CA ARG A 45 -1.72 -5.63 -12.04
C ARG A 45 -2.80 -5.57 -10.95
N ALA A 46 -2.45 -5.75 -9.68
CA ALA A 46 -3.40 -5.68 -8.58
C ALA A 46 -3.97 -4.26 -8.43
N ALA A 47 -3.13 -3.23 -8.55
CA ALA A 47 -3.57 -1.84 -8.56
C ALA A 47 -4.49 -1.53 -9.75
N LEU A 48 -4.12 -1.95 -10.96
CA LEU A 48 -4.90 -1.75 -12.18
C LEU A 48 -6.23 -2.54 -12.21
N THR A 49 -6.36 -3.58 -11.39
CA THR A 49 -7.59 -4.38 -11.27
C THR A 49 -8.22 -4.29 -9.87
N ALA A 50 -7.94 -3.19 -9.16
CA ALA A 50 -8.34 -2.99 -7.77
C ALA A 50 -9.87 -3.05 -7.55
N ASP A 51 -10.68 -2.68 -8.55
CA ASP A 51 -12.14 -2.89 -8.53
C ASP A 51 -12.50 -4.37 -8.33
N ARG A 52 -11.75 -5.28 -8.96
CA ARG A 52 -11.92 -6.72 -8.79
C ARG A 52 -11.39 -7.19 -7.46
N MET A 53 -10.22 -6.69 -7.06
CA MET A 53 -9.59 -7.05 -5.77
C MET A 53 -10.49 -6.71 -4.58
N ALA A 54 -11.16 -5.55 -4.62
CA ALA A 54 -12.05 -5.06 -3.55
C ALA A 54 -13.31 -5.93 -3.33
N ARG A 55 -13.68 -6.78 -4.29
CA ARG A 55 -14.76 -7.77 -4.10
C ARG A 55 -14.35 -8.86 -3.09
N ALA A 56 -13.07 -9.19 -3.00
CA ALA A 56 -12.55 -10.25 -2.12
C ALA A 56 -11.81 -9.70 -0.89
N ALA A 57 -11.37 -8.45 -0.91
CA ALA A 57 -10.63 -7.80 0.17
C ALA A 57 -11.47 -6.70 0.86
N GLU A 58 -11.32 -6.60 2.17
CA GLU A 58 -11.96 -5.59 3.04
C GLU A 58 -11.05 -4.40 3.33
N PHE A 59 -9.75 -4.56 3.07
CA PHE A 59 -8.76 -3.49 3.11
C PHE A 59 -7.63 -3.74 2.10
N PHE A 60 -6.98 -2.65 1.68
CA PHE A 60 -5.74 -2.64 0.93
C PHE A 60 -4.61 -2.06 1.77
N SER A 61 -3.44 -2.69 1.70
CA SER A 61 -2.19 -2.09 2.16
C SER A 61 -1.27 -1.95 0.95
N PHE A 62 -0.91 -0.74 0.56
CA PHE A 62 0.00 -0.53 -0.56
C PHE A 62 1.43 -0.81 -0.10
N GLY A 63 1.99 -1.91 -0.62
CA GLY A 63 3.40 -2.28 -0.46
C GLY A 63 4.23 -1.49 -1.46
N THR A 64 4.45 -0.21 -1.13
CA THR A 64 5.04 0.74 -2.08
C THR A 64 6.48 0.43 -2.46
N ASN A 65 7.23 -0.31 -1.62
CA ASN A 65 8.58 -0.74 -1.96
C ASN A 65 8.58 -1.69 -3.18
N ASP A 66 7.81 -2.76 -3.12
CA ASP A 66 7.67 -3.73 -4.22
C ASP A 66 6.92 -3.13 -5.40
N LEU A 67 5.92 -2.28 -5.15
CA LEU A 67 5.22 -1.57 -6.22
C LEU A 67 6.17 -0.63 -6.98
N THR A 68 7.07 0.07 -6.29
CA THR A 68 8.14 0.88 -6.93
C THR A 68 9.06 -0.02 -7.76
N GLN A 69 9.56 -1.11 -7.18
CA GLN A 69 10.44 -2.06 -7.88
C GLN A 69 9.81 -2.57 -9.18
N MET A 70 8.55 -3.00 -9.14
CA MET A 70 7.84 -3.52 -10.30
C MET A 70 7.43 -2.43 -11.30
N THR A 71 7.22 -1.20 -10.86
CA THR A 71 6.84 -0.08 -11.75
C THR A 71 8.05 0.49 -12.48
N PHE A 72 9.18 0.65 -11.79
CA PHE A 72 10.42 1.14 -12.37
C PHE A 72 11.23 0.04 -13.07
N GLY A 73 11.02 -1.23 -12.71
CA GLY A 73 11.90 -2.32 -13.11
C GLY A 73 13.26 -2.28 -12.37
N PHE A 74 13.31 -1.65 -11.20
CA PHE A 74 14.53 -1.53 -10.41
C PHE A 74 14.58 -2.59 -9.33
N SER A 75 15.56 -3.48 -9.41
CA SER A 75 15.91 -4.37 -8.28
C SER A 75 16.44 -3.53 -7.12
N ARG A 76 15.79 -3.62 -5.95
CA ARG A 76 16.19 -2.86 -4.76
C ARG A 76 17.59 -3.21 -4.27
N ASP A 77 18.03 -4.44 -4.52
CA ASP A 77 19.37 -4.91 -4.12
C ASP A 77 20.47 -4.38 -5.06
N ASP A 78 20.12 -4.07 -6.31
CA ASP A 78 21.09 -3.64 -7.34
C ASP A 78 21.08 -2.13 -7.59
N VAL A 79 20.01 -1.42 -7.19
CA VAL A 79 19.78 0.00 -7.48
C VAL A 79 20.91 0.92 -6.99
N GLY A 80 21.59 0.53 -5.91
CA GLY A 80 22.72 1.27 -5.34
C GLY A 80 23.90 1.44 -6.30
N THR A 81 24.01 0.59 -7.32
CA THR A 81 25.11 0.63 -8.31
C THR A 81 25.00 1.79 -9.30
N PHE A 82 23.80 2.32 -9.54
CA PHE A 82 23.57 3.37 -10.55
C PHE A 82 22.73 4.57 -10.06
N MET A 83 22.05 4.46 -8.91
CA MET A 83 21.17 5.54 -8.42
C MET A 83 21.92 6.86 -8.20
N GLY A 84 23.18 6.80 -7.74
CA GLY A 84 24.02 7.99 -7.58
C GLY A 84 24.21 8.76 -8.89
N GLU A 85 24.41 8.05 -10.01
CA GLU A 85 24.52 8.68 -11.33
C GLU A 85 23.19 9.22 -11.82
N TYR A 86 22.08 8.54 -11.54
CA TYR A 86 20.74 9.00 -11.91
C TYR A 86 20.39 10.32 -11.21
N LEU A 87 20.70 10.44 -9.92
CA LEU A 87 20.49 11.67 -9.16
C LEU A 87 21.49 12.75 -9.57
N GLY A 88 22.76 12.41 -9.74
CA GLY A 88 23.81 13.34 -10.15
C GLY A 88 23.56 13.98 -11.52
N ASN A 89 23.04 13.19 -12.46
CA ASN A 89 22.66 13.65 -13.80
C ASN A 89 21.22 14.19 -13.88
N LYS A 90 20.49 14.26 -12.77
CA LYS A 90 19.09 14.71 -12.71
C LYS A 90 18.15 13.93 -13.64
N ILE A 91 18.42 12.65 -13.83
CA ILE A 91 17.52 11.72 -14.52
C ILE A 91 16.29 11.47 -13.63
N LEU A 92 16.50 11.40 -12.32
CA LEU A 92 15.44 11.37 -11.30
C LEU A 92 15.60 12.53 -10.32
N ASP A 93 14.46 13.04 -9.86
CA ASP A 93 14.39 14.13 -8.88
C ASP A 93 14.74 13.66 -7.46
N ALA A 94 14.45 12.38 -7.15
CA ALA A 94 14.69 11.75 -5.86
C ALA A 94 14.82 10.22 -6.04
N ASP A 95 15.39 9.55 -5.02
CA ASP A 95 15.39 8.08 -4.96
C ASP A 95 13.94 7.58 -4.75
N PRO A 96 13.37 6.85 -5.73
CA PRO A 96 11.96 6.43 -5.68
C PRO A 96 11.66 5.38 -4.61
N PHE A 97 12.68 4.84 -3.92
CA PHE A 97 12.51 3.96 -2.76
C PHE A 97 12.51 4.71 -1.42
N GLN A 98 12.87 6.01 -1.42
CA GLN A 98 12.83 6.86 -0.23
C GLN A 98 11.62 7.79 -0.24
N THR A 99 11.34 8.39 -1.39
CA THR A 99 10.21 9.30 -1.60
C THR A 99 9.38 8.79 -2.76
N ILE A 100 8.07 8.67 -2.55
CA ILE A 100 7.15 8.09 -3.54
C ILE A 100 7.21 8.88 -4.86
N ASP A 101 7.41 8.20 -5.98
CA ASP A 101 7.26 8.85 -7.27
C ASP A 101 5.78 9.10 -7.55
N THR A 102 5.35 10.34 -7.33
CA THR A 102 3.97 10.79 -7.51
C THR A 102 3.51 10.70 -8.97
N LYS A 103 4.43 10.70 -9.94
CA LYS A 103 4.12 10.74 -11.38
C LYS A 103 3.81 9.34 -11.95
N SER A 104 4.27 8.27 -11.31
CA SER A 104 3.99 6.88 -11.72
C SER A 104 3.42 6.03 -10.59
N VAL A 105 4.23 5.61 -9.62
CA VAL A 105 3.82 4.71 -8.51
C VAL A 105 2.66 5.33 -7.73
N GLY A 106 2.74 6.63 -7.45
CA GLY A 106 1.67 7.37 -6.80
C GLY A 106 0.35 7.35 -7.60
N ARG A 107 0.40 7.35 -8.94
CA ARG A 107 -0.79 7.21 -9.79
C ARG A 107 -1.40 5.80 -9.70
N LEU A 108 -0.57 4.76 -9.54
CA LEU A 108 -1.07 3.40 -9.30
C LEU A 108 -1.75 3.30 -7.94
N VAL A 109 -1.19 3.94 -6.91
CA VAL A 109 -1.80 4.01 -5.57
C VAL A 109 -3.15 4.72 -5.64
N ASP A 110 -3.20 5.93 -6.20
CA ASP A 110 -4.44 6.70 -6.35
C ASP A 110 -5.49 5.93 -7.16
N PHE A 111 -5.12 5.42 -8.34
CA PHE A 111 -6.03 4.61 -9.15
C PHE A 111 -6.55 3.38 -8.39
N GLY A 112 -5.68 2.68 -7.67
CA GLY A 112 -6.05 1.52 -6.86
C GLY A 112 -7.07 1.86 -5.78
N ILE A 113 -6.89 3.00 -5.10
CA ILE A 113 -7.84 3.50 -4.09
C ILE A 113 -9.19 3.81 -4.74
N GLN A 114 -9.22 4.62 -5.81
CA GLN A 114 -10.45 5.03 -6.48
C GLN A 114 -11.21 3.82 -7.03
N ALA A 115 -10.51 2.93 -7.75
CA ALA A 115 -11.10 1.74 -8.34
C ALA A 115 -11.62 0.77 -7.26
N GLY A 116 -10.86 0.55 -6.19
CA GLY A 116 -11.29 -0.27 -5.06
C GLY A 116 -12.53 0.30 -4.37
N ARG A 117 -12.49 1.59 -4.02
CA ARG A 117 -13.62 2.28 -3.36
C ARG A 117 -14.86 2.39 -4.24
N SER A 118 -14.72 2.38 -5.57
CA SER A 118 -15.87 2.28 -6.49
C SER A 118 -16.68 1.00 -6.33
N LYS A 119 -16.10 -0.06 -5.74
CA LYS A 119 -16.78 -1.35 -5.48
C LYS A 119 -17.04 -1.60 -4.01
N ARG A 120 -16.24 -1.02 -3.11
CA ARG A 120 -16.40 -1.08 -1.67
C ARG A 120 -16.17 0.33 -1.09
N PRO A 121 -17.21 1.17 -0.94
CA PRO A 121 -17.04 2.56 -0.50
C PRO A 121 -16.36 2.73 0.85
N ASP A 122 -16.50 1.74 1.74
CA ASP A 122 -15.89 1.68 3.07
C ASP A 122 -14.50 1.01 3.09
N LEU A 123 -13.93 0.70 1.92
CA LEU A 123 -12.62 0.05 1.79
C LEU A 123 -11.53 0.89 2.47
N LYS A 124 -10.90 0.28 3.48
CA LYS A 124 -9.74 0.84 4.17
C LYS A 124 -8.49 0.68 3.34
N CYS A 125 -7.78 1.77 3.08
CA CYS A 125 -6.57 1.80 2.27
C CYS A 125 -5.44 2.40 3.11
N GLY A 126 -4.40 1.62 3.38
CA GLY A 126 -3.18 2.11 4.03
C GLY A 126 -1.95 1.98 3.14
N VAL A 127 -0.86 2.62 3.53
CA VAL A 127 0.46 2.44 2.92
C VAL A 127 1.43 1.90 3.96
N CYS A 128 2.22 0.89 3.60
CA CYS A 128 3.29 0.35 4.44
C CYS A 128 4.65 0.45 3.73
N GLY A 129 5.72 0.53 4.53
CA GLY A 129 7.10 0.54 4.05
C GLY A 129 7.80 1.87 4.31
N GLU A 130 8.86 2.14 3.55
CA GLU A 130 9.72 3.31 3.78
C GLU A 130 8.99 4.63 3.53
N HIS A 131 8.15 4.67 2.49
CA HIS A 131 7.36 5.85 2.14
C HIS A 131 6.36 6.24 3.24
N GLY A 132 5.93 5.28 4.07
CA GLY A 132 5.00 5.53 5.18
C GLY A 132 5.57 6.43 6.28
N GLY A 133 6.89 6.66 6.30
CA GLY A 133 7.54 7.58 7.24
C GLY A 133 8.21 8.77 6.58
N ASP A 134 7.98 8.99 5.28
CA ASP A 134 8.56 10.10 4.52
C ASP A 134 7.57 11.26 4.44
N PRO A 135 7.88 12.47 4.96
CA PRO A 135 6.94 13.58 4.98
C PRO A 135 6.34 13.93 3.62
N ALA A 136 7.15 13.99 2.55
CA ALA A 136 6.66 14.33 1.22
C ALA A 136 5.66 13.29 0.69
N SER A 137 5.98 12.01 0.87
CA SER A 137 5.08 10.89 0.55
C SER A 137 3.79 10.95 1.36
N ILE A 138 3.86 11.25 2.66
CA ILE A 138 2.68 11.38 3.55
C ILE A 138 1.75 12.52 3.09
N HIS A 139 2.30 13.67 2.71
CA HIS A 139 1.49 14.76 2.15
C HIS A 139 0.75 14.32 0.88
N PHE A 140 1.42 13.56 0.00
CA PHE A 140 0.78 12.98 -1.18
C PHE A 140 -0.31 11.96 -0.81
N PHE A 141 -0.03 11.03 0.10
CA PHE A 141 -0.98 10.01 0.55
C PHE A 141 -2.24 10.62 1.18
N ASN A 142 -2.08 11.69 1.97
CA ASN A 142 -3.20 12.45 2.51
C ASN A 142 -4.06 13.05 1.38
N LYS A 143 -3.43 13.66 0.37
CA LYS A 143 -4.13 14.26 -0.79
C LYS A 143 -4.98 13.25 -1.57
N ILE A 144 -4.50 12.01 -1.74
CA ILE A 144 -5.22 10.95 -2.47
C ILE A 144 -6.16 10.11 -1.58
N GLY A 145 -6.29 10.49 -0.30
CA GLY A 145 -7.25 9.90 0.63
C GLY A 145 -6.87 8.52 1.17
N VAL A 146 -5.58 8.26 1.41
CA VAL A 146 -5.13 7.11 2.20
C VAL A 146 -5.63 7.23 3.65
N ASP A 147 -6.17 6.15 4.22
CA ASP A 147 -6.72 6.15 5.59
C ASP A 147 -5.62 6.15 6.67
N TYR A 148 -4.49 5.48 6.42
CA TYR A 148 -3.38 5.41 7.36
C TYR A 148 -2.03 5.16 6.69
N VAL A 149 -0.96 5.55 7.37
CA VAL A 149 0.41 5.17 7.02
C VAL A 149 1.02 4.31 8.12
N SER A 150 1.87 3.35 7.73
CA SER A 150 2.58 2.45 8.63
C SER A 150 4.08 2.51 8.35
N CYS A 151 4.87 2.87 9.35
CA CYS A 151 6.30 3.06 9.25
C CYS A 151 7.06 2.37 10.41
N SER A 152 8.39 2.35 10.34
CA SER A 152 9.22 1.83 11.43
C SER A 152 9.00 2.62 12.73
N PRO A 153 9.22 2.01 13.91
CA PRO A 153 8.88 2.63 15.20
C PRO A 153 9.46 4.02 15.41
N PHE A 154 10.73 4.23 15.04
CA PHE A 154 11.42 5.51 15.19
C PHE A 154 10.90 6.60 14.25
N ARG A 155 10.24 6.24 13.14
CA ARG A 155 9.64 7.18 12.20
C ARG A 155 8.21 7.58 12.58
N VAL A 156 7.59 6.91 13.55
CA VAL A 156 6.20 7.21 13.98
C VAL A 156 6.02 8.67 14.40
N PRO A 157 6.90 9.31 15.19
CA PRO A 157 6.74 10.72 15.54
C PRO A 157 6.78 11.64 14.31
N ILE A 158 7.67 11.37 13.36
CA ILE A 158 7.79 12.12 12.10
C ILE A 158 6.53 11.95 11.27
N ALA A 159 6.04 10.71 11.12
CA ALA A 159 4.85 10.42 10.35
C ALA A 159 3.60 11.11 10.92
N ARG A 160 3.47 11.14 12.26
CA ARG A 160 2.38 11.87 12.94
C ARG A 160 2.44 13.37 12.69
N LEU A 161 3.63 13.97 12.78
CA LEU A 161 3.82 15.40 12.52
C LEU A 161 3.49 15.75 11.07
N ALA A 162 4.02 14.99 10.11
CA ALA A 162 3.77 15.18 8.68
C ALA A 162 2.30 15.01 8.32
N ALA A 163 1.62 13.99 8.88
CA ALA A 163 0.19 13.80 8.67
C ALA A 163 -0.65 14.98 9.21
N ALA A 164 -0.29 15.53 10.37
CA ALA A 164 -0.94 16.71 10.91
C ALA A 164 -0.72 17.96 10.04
N GLN A 165 0.51 18.18 9.56
CA GLN A 165 0.83 19.27 8.63
C GLN A 165 0.04 19.16 7.33
N ALA A 166 0.01 17.97 6.73
CA ALA A 166 -0.74 17.69 5.51
C ALA A 166 -2.25 17.97 5.67
N ALA A 167 -2.85 17.55 6.79
CA ALA A 167 -4.25 17.80 7.07
C ALA A 167 -4.56 19.31 7.27
N ILE A 168 -3.68 20.03 7.98
CA ILE A 168 -3.82 21.48 8.19
C ILE A 168 -3.73 22.22 6.84
N GLU A 169 -2.77 21.87 6.00
CA GLU A 169 -2.60 22.48 4.67
C GLU A 169 -3.79 22.22 3.75
N GLN A 170 -4.34 21.00 3.76
CA GLN A 170 -5.51 20.65 2.93
C GLN A 170 -6.81 21.35 3.39
N SER A 171 -6.88 21.77 4.66
CA SER A 171 -8.04 22.47 5.21
C SER A 171 -8.11 23.96 4.87
N LYS A 172 -7.05 24.51 4.25
CA LYS A 172 -7.00 25.90 3.76
C LYS A 172 -7.54 25.99 2.34
#